data_AF-A0A7J4EP36-F1
#
_entry.id   AF-A0A7J4EP36-F1
#
_cell.length_a   1.000
_cell.length_b   1.000
_cell.length_c   1.000
_cell.angle_alpha   90.00
_cell.angle_beta   90.00
_cell.angle_gamma   90.00
#
_symmetry.space_group_name_H-M   'P 1'
#
loop_
_entity.id
_entity.type
_entity.pdbx_description
1 polymer ?
#
loop_
_entity_poly.entity_id
_entity_poly.type
_entity_poly.pdbx_seq_one_letter_code
_entity_poly.pdbx_strand_id
1 'polypeptide(L)'
;MFKTLSSTTRVNMIKILAKKEMHISGLARELNISVPVAAKHAKILEKSGLIERKQFGKTHVLQLKKEKLYDIFDFFSESHTVEVSKGSNILDVLKAISGIEVRNVKGNEFVTSIDGEEGYYIYEVNGKIPNVSMDKYELKNDVEMKLKKLVPITGKKITIKMRSEKY
;
A
#
# COMPACT_ATOMS: atom_id res chain seq x y z
N MET A 1 14.33 5.65 11.38
CA MET A 1 14.09 4.83 10.17
C MET A 1 15.31 4.75 9.25
N PHE A 2 15.85 5.86 8.77
CA PHE A 2 16.99 5.91 7.83
C PHE A 2 18.23 5.11 8.28
N LYS A 3 18.66 5.23 9.54
CA LYS A 3 19.75 4.42 10.11
C LYS A 3 19.45 2.91 10.06
N THR A 4 18.19 2.50 10.12
CA THR A 4 17.80 1.10 9.96
C THR A 4 17.94 0.66 8.50
N LEU A 5 17.51 1.47 7.54
CA LEU A 5 17.57 1.11 6.12
C LEU A 5 18.95 1.31 5.48
N SER A 6 19.90 1.96 6.15
CA SER A 6 21.26 2.20 5.62
C SER A 6 22.17 0.97 5.52
N SER A 7 21.72 -0.22 5.96
CA SER A 7 22.51 -1.45 5.86
C SER A 7 22.00 -2.33 4.74
N THR A 8 22.87 -2.65 3.78
CA THR A 8 22.59 -3.57 2.68
C THR A 8 22.06 -4.92 3.18
N THR A 9 22.64 -5.47 4.26
CA THR A 9 22.16 -6.72 4.88
C THR A 9 20.73 -6.62 5.38
N ARG A 10 20.36 -5.50 6.03
CA ARG A 10 18.98 -5.30 6.53
C ARG A 10 18.00 -5.08 5.38
N VAL A 11 18.39 -4.35 4.34
CA VAL A 11 17.58 -4.19 3.12
C VAL A 11 17.37 -5.54 2.42
N ASN A 12 18.40 -6.38 2.30
CA ASN A 12 18.27 -7.71 1.73
C ASN A 12 17.39 -8.63 2.60
N MET A 13 17.49 -8.54 3.92
CA MET A 13 16.59 -9.23 4.84
C MET A 13 15.11 -8.83 4.62
N ILE A 14 14.83 -7.54 4.46
CA ILE A 14 13.50 -7.03 4.11
C ILE A 14 13.03 -7.59 2.76
N LYS A 15 13.89 -7.59 1.73
CA LYS A 15 13.57 -8.15 0.40
C LYS A 15 13.18 -9.62 0.45
N ILE A 16 13.85 -10.42 1.29
CA ILE A 16 13.50 -11.83 1.49
C ILE A 16 12.15 -11.95 2.20
N LEU A 17 11.96 -11.20 3.30
CA LEU A 17 10.74 -11.23 4.10
C LEU A 17 9.51 -10.65 3.39
N ALA A 18 9.71 -9.81 2.37
CA ALA A 18 8.64 -9.34 1.50
C ALA A 18 8.01 -10.47 0.66
N LYS A 19 8.78 -11.53 0.38
CA LYS A 19 8.34 -12.68 -0.42
C LYS A 19 7.79 -13.81 0.44
N LYS A 20 8.41 -14.08 1.59
CA LYS A 20 8.04 -15.19 2.48
C LYS A 20 8.43 -14.92 3.93
N GLU A 21 7.62 -15.39 4.88
CA GLU A 21 8.01 -15.45 6.28
C GLU A 21 9.11 -16.51 6.47
N MET A 22 10.04 -16.29 7.40
CA MET A 22 11.14 -17.24 7.58
C MET A 22 11.75 -17.24 8.97
N HIS A 23 12.31 -18.39 9.36
CA HIS A 23 13.14 -18.53 10.54
C HIS A 23 14.44 -17.74 10.45
N ILE A 24 14.98 -17.35 11.60
CA ILE A 24 16.26 -16.65 11.67
C ILE A 24 17.42 -17.45 11.07
N SER A 25 17.43 -18.78 11.24
CA SER A 25 18.41 -19.68 10.65
C SER A 25 18.28 -19.76 9.12
N GLY A 26 17.05 -19.73 8.60
CA GLY A 26 16.80 -19.61 7.16
C GLY A 26 17.31 -18.29 6.60
N LEU A 27 17.08 -17.17 7.32
CA LEU A 27 17.56 -15.85 6.89
C LEU A 27 19.08 -15.79 6.87
N ALA A 28 19.73 -16.37 7.87
CA ALA A 28 21.18 -16.48 7.92
C ALA A 28 21.73 -17.20 6.68
N ARG A 29 21.09 -18.31 6.27
CA ARG A 29 21.47 -19.08 5.08
C ARG A 29 21.27 -18.30 3.78
N GLU A 30 20.09 -17.71 3.57
CA GLU A 30 19.77 -16.94 2.35
C GLU A 30 20.66 -15.68 2.22
N LEU A 31 21.09 -15.10 3.33
CA LEU A 31 21.98 -13.93 3.36
C LEU A 31 23.47 -14.30 3.38
N ASN A 32 23.81 -15.59 3.45
CA ASN A 32 25.18 -16.08 3.62
C ASN A 32 25.95 -15.43 4.80
N ILE A 33 25.29 -15.37 5.97
CA ILE A 33 25.84 -14.83 7.22
C ILE A 33 25.61 -15.79 8.37
N SER A 34 26.29 -15.59 9.50
CA SER A 34 26.04 -16.40 10.70
C SER A 34 24.70 -16.08 11.36
N VAL A 35 24.12 -17.07 12.04
CA VAL A 35 22.85 -16.93 12.77
C VAL A 35 22.90 -15.77 13.80
N PRO A 36 23.96 -15.59 14.60
CA PRO A 36 24.04 -14.45 15.52
C PRO A 36 24.04 -13.09 14.82
N VAL A 37 24.72 -12.97 13.67
CA VAL A 37 24.73 -11.73 12.87
C VAL A 37 23.35 -11.46 12.29
N ALA A 38 22.68 -12.48 11.73
CA ALA A 38 21.30 -12.36 11.28
C ALA A 38 20.37 -11.93 12.42
N ALA A 39 20.49 -12.53 13.61
CA ALA A 39 19.68 -12.19 14.78
C ALA A 39 19.87 -10.74 15.23
N LYS A 40 21.10 -10.22 15.16
CA LYS A 40 21.40 -8.80 15.45
C LYS A 40 20.69 -7.87 14.45
N HIS A 41 20.74 -8.18 13.16
CA HIS A 41 20.04 -7.41 12.13
C HIS A 41 18.52 -7.45 12.29
N ALA A 42 17.96 -8.65 12.52
CA ALA A 42 16.54 -8.86 12.76
C ALA A 42 16.05 -8.05 13.97
N LYS A 43 16.79 -8.07 15.09
CA LYS A 43 16.43 -7.30 16.30
C LYS A 43 16.36 -5.79 16.06
N ILE A 44 17.24 -5.25 15.21
CA ILE A 44 17.21 -3.83 14.83
C ILE A 44 15.95 -3.53 14.01
N LEU A 45 15.60 -4.42 13.07
CA LEU A 45 14.39 -4.29 12.23
C LEU A 45 13.09 -4.45 13.04
N GLU A 46 13.08 -5.37 14.02
CA GLU A 46 11.97 -5.55 14.96
C GLU A 46 11.78 -4.28 15.79
N LYS A 47 12.86 -3.72 16.34
CA LYS A 47 12.82 -2.47 17.12
C LYS A 47 12.34 -1.26 16.32
N SER A 48 12.59 -1.23 15.01
CA SER A 48 12.07 -0.16 14.15
C SER A 48 10.64 -0.42 13.67
N GLY A 49 10.04 -1.55 14.04
CA GLY A 49 8.69 -1.94 13.62
C GLY A 49 8.58 -2.37 12.15
N LEU A 50 9.69 -2.62 11.46
CA LEU A 50 9.66 -3.05 10.04
C LEU A 50 9.32 -4.53 9.91
N ILE A 51 9.70 -5.34 10.90
CA ILE A 51 9.38 -6.76 10.95
C ILE A 51 8.78 -7.10 12.32
N GLU A 52 8.09 -8.22 12.39
CA GLU A 52 7.63 -8.81 13.65
C GLU A 52 7.95 -10.29 13.72
N ARG A 53 7.83 -10.82 14.94
CA ARG A 53 8.00 -12.23 15.23
C ARG A 53 6.65 -12.86 15.53
N LYS A 54 6.29 -13.87 14.76
CA LYS A 54 5.14 -14.72 15.04
C LYS A 54 5.60 -16.05 15.62
N GLN A 55 4.92 -16.49 16.67
CA GLN A 55 5.17 -17.76 17.32
C GLN A 55 4.14 -18.78 16.82
N PHE A 56 4.64 -19.86 16.24
CA PHE A 56 3.87 -21.04 15.86
C PHE A 56 4.32 -22.21 16.74
N GLY A 57 3.64 -22.41 17.87
CA GLY A 57 4.05 -23.40 18.88
C GLY A 57 5.42 -23.06 19.49
N LYS A 58 6.43 -23.91 19.25
CA LYS A 58 7.82 -23.69 19.70
C LYS A 58 8.69 -22.91 18.69
N THR A 59 8.10 -22.57 17.55
CA THR A 59 8.82 -22.19 16.34
C THR A 59 8.55 -20.71 16.04
N HIS A 60 9.60 -19.89 15.96
CA HIS A 60 9.49 -18.43 15.76
C HIS A 60 9.88 -18.04 14.33
N VAL A 61 8.94 -17.48 13.57
CA VAL A 61 9.20 -16.92 12.24
C VAL A 61 9.22 -15.40 12.30
N LEU A 62 9.97 -14.79 11.39
CA LEU A 62 9.96 -13.35 11.17
C LEU A 62 9.10 -13.04 9.95
N GLN A 63 8.30 -12.00 10.06
CA GLN A 63 7.40 -11.48 9.02
C GLN A 63 7.63 -9.99 8.81
N LEU A 64 7.54 -9.53 7.57
CA LEU A 64 7.54 -8.11 7.23
C LEU A 64 6.20 -7.45 7.60
N LYS A 65 6.24 -6.29 8.29
CA LYS A 65 5.06 -5.42 8.45
C LYS A 65 4.88 -4.56 7.20
N LYS A 66 4.08 -5.04 6.25
CA LYS A 66 3.88 -4.36 4.96
C LYS A 66 3.28 -2.96 5.14
N GLU A 67 2.41 -2.81 6.13
CA GLU A 67 1.77 -1.55 6.52
C GLU A 67 2.83 -0.49 6.84
N LYS A 68 3.89 -0.88 7.56
CA LYS A 68 4.97 0.04 7.92
C LYS A 68 5.81 0.46 6.71
N LEU A 69 5.89 -0.38 5.67
CA LEU A 69 6.51 0.04 4.42
C LEU A 69 5.63 1.02 3.67
N TYR A 70 4.31 0.82 3.63
CA TYR A 70 3.38 1.78 3.02
C TYR A 70 3.48 3.16 3.68
N ASP A 71 3.54 3.23 5.02
CA ASP A 71 3.76 4.51 5.71
C ASP A 71 5.04 5.24 5.25
N ILE A 72 6.09 4.47 4.94
CA ILE A 72 7.37 5.04 4.46
C ILE A 72 7.22 5.53 3.02
N PHE A 73 6.55 4.76 2.16
CA PHE A 73 6.27 5.19 0.79
C PHE A 73 5.38 6.43 0.75
N ASP A 74 4.32 6.46 1.57
CA ASP A 74 3.43 7.62 1.74
C ASP A 74 4.21 8.86 2.23
N PHE A 75 5.22 8.70 3.09
CA PHE A 75 6.07 9.83 3.50
C PHE A 75 6.91 10.40 2.35
N PHE A 76 7.29 9.59 1.37
CA PHE A 76 8.06 10.04 0.20
C PHE A 76 7.19 10.44 -0.99
N SER A 77 5.87 10.25 -0.92
CA SER A 77 4.99 10.65 -2.02
C SER A 77 4.95 12.17 -2.15
N GLU A 78 4.89 12.63 -3.39
CA GLU A 78 4.78 14.06 -3.68
C GLU A 78 3.46 14.62 -3.13
N SER A 79 3.53 15.74 -2.43
CA SER A 79 2.36 16.41 -1.85
C SER A 79 2.10 17.73 -2.57
N HIS A 80 0.86 17.91 -3.03
CA HIS A 80 0.40 19.14 -3.65
C HIS A 80 -0.61 19.83 -2.73
N THR A 81 -0.47 21.14 -2.55
CA THR A 81 -1.49 21.97 -1.89
C THR A 81 -2.22 22.77 -2.97
N VAL A 82 -3.55 22.70 -2.97
CA VAL A 82 -4.40 23.40 -3.93
C VAL A 82 -5.44 24.20 -3.15
N GLU A 83 -5.58 25.50 -3.47
CA GLU A 83 -6.61 26.36 -2.91
C GLU A 83 -7.89 26.28 -3.75
N VAL A 84 -9.04 26.10 -3.09
CA VAL A 84 -10.33 25.94 -3.76
C VAL A 84 -11.43 26.65 -2.99
N SER A 85 -12.50 27.00 -3.70
CA SER A 85 -13.69 27.59 -3.09
C SER A 85 -14.47 26.54 -2.29
N LYS A 86 -15.17 27.00 -1.24
CA LYS A 86 -16.06 26.14 -0.47
C LYS A 86 -17.16 25.57 -1.37
N GLY A 87 -17.43 24.27 -1.23
CA GLY A 87 -18.41 23.55 -2.05
C GLY A 87 -17.83 22.99 -3.36
N SER A 88 -16.54 23.21 -3.66
CA SER A 88 -15.88 22.57 -4.78
C SER A 88 -15.95 21.05 -4.68
N ASN A 89 -16.14 20.41 -5.84
CA ASN A 89 -16.10 18.97 -5.96
C ASN A 89 -14.66 18.48 -5.96
N ILE A 90 -14.35 17.43 -5.18
CA ILE A 90 -12.97 16.94 -5.07
C ILE A 90 -12.40 16.46 -6.41
N LEU A 91 -13.24 15.94 -7.31
CA LEU A 91 -12.80 15.43 -8.60
C LEU A 91 -12.40 16.55 -9.56
N ASP A 92 -13.09 17.69 -9.50
CA ASP A 92 -12.71 18.87 -10.30
C ASP A 92 -11.33 19.39 -9.88
N VAL A 93 -11.03 19.33 -8.57
CA VAL A 93 -9.68 19.62 -8.05
C VAL A 93 -8.66 18.65 -8.61
N LEU A 94 -8.95 17.35 -8.61
CA LEU A 94 -8.04 16.33 -9.14
C LEU A 94 -7.78 16.48 -10.63
N LYS A 95 -8.81 16.82 -11.43
CA LYS A 95 -8.67 17.07 -12.88
C LYS A 95 -7.79 18.28 -13.20
N ALA A 96 -7.64 19.21 -12.26
CA ALA A 96 -6.76 20.37 -12.40
C ALA A 96 -5.29 20.06 -12.05
N ILE A 97 -5.02 18.92 -11.39
CA ILE A 97 -3.66 18.51 -11.05
C ILE A 97 -3.04 17.78 -12.25
N SER A 98 -1.87 18.25 -12.69
CA SER A 98 -1.09 17.60 -13.75
C SER A 98 -0.78 16.15 -13.36
N GLY A 99 -0.82 15.24 -14.34
CA GLY A 99 -0.47 13.83 -14.12
C GLY A 99 -1.63 12.95 -13.66
N ILE A 100 -2.80 13.50 -13.32
CA ILE A 100 -3.97 12.70 -12.94
C ILE A 100 -4.90 12.48 -14.14
N GLU A 101 -5.17 11.21 -14.46
CA GLU A 101 -6.17 10.84 -15.47
C GLU A 101 -7.41 10.23 -14.83
N VAL A 102 -8.58 10.70 -15.29
CA VAL A 102 -9.89 10.24 -14.82
C VAL A 102 -10.67 9.66 -15.99
N ARG A 103 -11.38 8.53 -15.78
CA ARG A 103 -12.31 7.94 -16.75
C ARG A 103 -13.69 7.74 -16.17
N ASN A 104 -14.72 8.00 -16.98
CA ASN A 104 -16.09 7.66 -16.66
C ASN A 104 -16.37 6.20 -17.01
N VAL A 105 -16.85 5.42 -16.04
CA VAL A 105 -17.30 4.05 -16.23
C VAL A 105 -18.72 3.93 -15.68
N LYS A 106 -19.70 3.79 -16.58
CA LYS A 106 -21.13 3.62 -16.25
C LYS A 106 -21.68 4.69 -15.30
N GLY A 107 -21.29 5.96 -15.51
CA GLY A 107 -21.80 7.09 -14.73
C GLY A 107 -21.06 7.37 -13.41
N ASN A 108 -19.99 6.63 -13.10
CA ASN A 108 -19.08 6.99 -12.00
C ASN A 108 -17.70 7.30 -12.60
N GLU A 109 -17.02 8.29 -12.04
CA GLU A 109 -15.69 8.67 -12.46
C GLU A 109 -14.62 8.05 -11.56
N PHE A 110 -13.57 7.50 -12.18
CA PHE A 110 -12.47 6.83 -11.50
C PHE A 110 -11.15 7.44 -11.94
N VAL A 111 -10.25 7.67 -11.00
CA VAL A 111 -8.84 7.93 -11.32
C VAL A 111 -8.23 6.63 -11.84
N THR A 112 -7.70 6.67 -13.07
CA THR A 112 -7.14 5.51 -13.77
C THR A 112 -5.63 5.59 -14.00
N SER A 113 -5.02 6.76 -13.77
CA SER A 113 -3.58 6.97 -13.85
C SER A 113 -3.18 8.14 -12.96
N ILE A 114 -1.99 8.05 -12.36
CA ILE A 114 -1.31 9.15 -11.65
C ILE A 114 0.15 9.12 -12.12
N ASP A 115 0.65 10.21 -12.69
CA ASP A 115 2.02 10.37 -13.19
C ASP A 115 2.48 9.24 -14.15
N GLY A 116 1.54 8.77 -14.99
CA GLY A 116 1.76 7.68 -15.93
C GLY A 116 1.66 6.28 -15.32
N GLU A 117 1.44 6.15 -14.01
CA GLU A 117 1.15 4.88 -13.37
C GLU A 117 -0.32 4.48 -13.53
N GLU A 118 -0.61 3.61 -14.49
CA GLU A 118 -1.95 3.06 -14.68
C GLU A 118 -2.43 2.20 -13.50
N GLY A 119 -3.73 2.30 -13.17
CA GLY A 119 -4.40 1.50 -12.17
C GLY A 119 -5.66 2.17 -11.64
N TYR A 120 -6.49 1.43 -10.90
CA TYR A 120 -7.62 2.04 -10.19
C TYR A 120 -7.15 2.62 -8.87
N TYR A 121 -7.54 3.85 -8.56
CA TYR A 121 -7.23 4.50 -7.29
C TYR A 121 -8.50 4.71 -6.46
N ILE A 122 -8.38 4.50 -5.16
CA ILE A 122 -9.36 4.95 -4.18
C ILE A 122 -8.85 6.23 -3.52
N TYR A 123 -9.76 6.98 -2.93
CA TYR A 123 -9.43 8.18 -2.16
C TYR A 123 -9.71 7.97 -0.69
N GLU A 124 -8.84 8.56 0.11
CA GLU A 124 -8.95 8.67 1.56
C GLU A 124 -9.00 10.16 1.90
N VAL A 125 -9.92 10.57 2.76
CA VAL A 125 -10.06 11.95 3.23
C VAL A 125 -9.91 11.95 4.75
N ASN A 126 -8.94 12.69 5.27
CA ASN A 126 -8.61 12.78 6.69
C ASN A 126 -8.47 11.39 7.35
N GLY A 127 -7.79 10.47 6.67
CA GLY A 127 -7.55 9.10 7.17
C GLY A 127 -8.71 8.11 7.01
N LYS A 128 -9.81 8.49 6.35
CA LYS A 128 -10.98 7.61 6.15
C LYS A 128 -11.36 7.50 4.68
N ILE A 129 -11.70 6.29 4.23
CA ILE A 129 -12.26 6.06 2.90
C ILE A 129 -13.74 6.45 2.94
N PRO A 130 -14.19 7.47 2.19
CA PRO A 130 -15.59 7.85 2.18
C PRO A 130 -16.49 6.78 1.53
N ASN A 131 -17.77 6.78 1.89
CA ASN A 131 -18.78 5.87 1.34
C ASN A 131 -19.48 6.43 0.09
N VAL A 132 -19.04 7.58 -0.41
CA VAL A 132 -19.52 8.22 -1.64
C VAL A 132 -18.43 8.17 -2.71
N SER A 133 -18.81 8.28 -3.97
CA SER A 133 -17.84 8.39 -5.07
C SER A 133 -17.16 9.76 -5.07
N MET A 134 -15.97 9.88 -5.66
CA MET A 134 -15.19 11.13 -5.69
C MET A 134 -16.00 12.27 -6.33
N ASP A 135 -16.69 12.00 -7.43
CA ASP A 135 -17.59 12.95 -8.12
C ASP A 135 -18.76 13.44 -7.27
N LYS A 136 -19.00 12.88 -6.08
CA LYS A 136 -20.09 13.27 -5.17
C LYS A 136 -19.57 13.81 -3.84
N TYR A 137 -18.25 13.96 -3.69
CA TYR A 137 -17.64 14.45 -2.46
C TYR A 137 -17.48 15.98 -2.53
N GLU A 138 -18.23 16.70 -1.70
CA GLU A 138 -18.16 18.15 -1.58
C GLU A 138 -17.18 18.58 -0.48
N LEU A 139 -16.26 19.48 -0.82
CA LEU A 139 -15.31 20.05 0.12
C LEU A 139 -15.99 21.14 0.96
N LYS A 140 -16.16 20.86 2.26
CA LYS A 140 -16.80 21.79 3.22
C LYS A 140 -15.81 22.56 4.09
N ASN A 141 -14.66 21.96 4.35
CA ASN A 141 -13.55 22.50 5.14
C ASN A 141 -12.23 22.00 4.51
N ASP A 142 -11.10 22.47 5.02
CA ASP A 142 -9.78 21.96 4.65
C ASP A 142 -9.69 20.46 4.95
N VAL A 143 -9.10 19.71 4.01
CA VAL A 143 -8.94 18.27 4.13
C VAL A 143 -7.57 17.83 3.63
N GLU A 144 -7.01 16.81 4.27
CA GLU A 144 -5.95 15.99 3.68
C GLU A 144 -6.62 14.88 2.86
N MET A 145 -6.29 14.82 1.56
CA MET A 145 -6.72 13.73 0.68
C MET A 145 -5.50 12.90 0.27
N LYS A 146 -5.68 11.58 0.16
CA LYS A 146 -4.70 10.65 -0.41
C LYS A 146 -5.34 9.81 -1.50
N LEU A 147 -4.66 9.66 -2.63
CA LEU A 147 -5.02 8.70 -3.66
C LEU A 147 -4.19 7.43 -3.45
N LYS A 148 -4.85 6.29 -3.30
CA LYS A 148 -4.22 4.98 -3.03
C LYS A 148 -4.54 4.01 -4.16
N LYS A 149 -3.50 3.48 -4.80
CA LYS A 149 -3.62 2.49 -5.88
C LYS A 149 -4.18 1.18 -5.34
N LEU A 150 -5.22 0.67 -5.98
CA LEU A 150 -5.77 -0.66 -5.71
C LEU A 150 -4.90 -1.71 -6.40
N VAL A 151 -4.34 -2.61 -5.59
CA VAL A 151 -3.65 -3.79 -6.09
C VAL A 151 -4.66 -4.94 -6.24
N PRO A 152 -4.85 -5.50 -7.43
CA PRO A 152 -5.82 -6.57 -7.64
C PRO A 152 -5.39 -7.84 -6.91
N ILE A 153 -6.16 -8.23 -5.90
CA ILE A 153 -5.97 -9.49 -5.15
C ILE A 153 -7.24 -10.31 -5.30
N THR A 154 -7.11 -11.57 -5.72
CA THR A 154 -8.28 -12.47 -5.83
C THR A 154 -8.85 -12.78 -4.45
N GLY A 155 -9.97 -12.13 -4.10
CA GLY A 155 -10.68 -12.42 -2.85
C GLY A 155 -11.53 -13.69 -2.91
N LYS A 156 -12.31 -13.85 -3.99
CA LYS A 156 -13.17 -15.03 -4.21
C LYS A 156 -13.26 -15.35 -5.69
N LYS A 157 -13.09 -16.63 -6.05
CA LYS A 157 -13.34 -17.13 -7.40
C LYS A 157 -14.76 -17.68 -7.46
N ILE A 158 -15.60 -17.13 -8.33
CA ILE A 158 -16.99 -17.56 -8.53
C ILE A 158 -17.11 -18.07 -9.97
N THR A 159 -17.63 -19.28 -10.15
CA THR A 159 -17.97 -19.82 -11.46
C THR A 159 -19.47 -19.70 -11.65
N ILE A 160 -19.89 -18.83 -12.56
CA ILE A 160 -21.30 -18.67 -12.94
C ILE A 160 -21.54 -19.54 -14.17
N LYS A 161 -22.49 -20.47 -14.09
CA LYS A 161 -22.91 -21.30 -15.23
C LYS A 161 -24.30 -20.84 -15.67
N MET A 162 -24.42 -20.45 -16.92
CA MET A 162 -25.71 -20.17 -17.53
C MET A 162 -26.37 -21.49 -17.93
N ARG A 163 -27.67 -21.65 -17.63
CA ARG A 163 -28.45 -22.74 -18.21
C ARG A 163 -28.74 -22.37 -19.66
N SER A 164 -28.40 -23.25 -20.60
CA SER A 164 -28.91 -23.17 -21.97
C SER A 164 -30.40 -23.54 -21.92
N GLU A 165 -31.28 -22.61 -22.26
CA GLU A 165 -32.66 -22.94 -22.60
C GLU A 165 -32.62 -23.74 -23.90
N LYS A 166 -33.11 -24.99 -23.84
CA LYS A 166 -33.38 -25.77 -25.04
C LYS A 166 -34.63 -25.19 -25.68
N TYR A 167 -34.46 -24.56 -26.85
CA TYR A 167 -35.56 -24.25 -27.76
C TYR A 167 -36.18 -25.54 -28.30
#